data_AF-G2ZJ57-F1
#
_entry.id   AF-G2ZJ57-F1
#
_cell.length_a   1.000
_cell.length_b   1.000
_cell.length_c   1.000
_cell.angle_alpha   90.00
_cell.angle_beta   90.00
_cell.angle_gamma   90.00
#
_symmetry.space_group_name_H-M   'P 1'
#
loop_
_entity.id
_entity.type
_entity.pdbx_description
1 polymer ?
#
loop_
_entity_poly.entity_id
_entity_poly.type
_entity_poly.pdbx_seq_one_letter_code
_entity_poly.pdbx_strand_id
1 'polypeptide(L)'
;MASWAAGCMTQRHSGANSEGLQFGPNLICCKPARANAGMSCDRPTQQCCAWHHIRLVVRHRGDAVLVQFAERLLGACQWSLGEVFFSFNAAGESSSLAVACAKRWRAIPTAADRAAYRNQVSAETPPEFLAVFDVLCEAESGPK
;
A
#
# COMPACT_ATOMS: atom_id res chain seq x y z
N MET A 1 22.21 34.52 -21.44
CA MET A 1 21.58 34.51 -20.10
C MET A 1 20.17 35.10 -20.22
N ALA A 2 19.14 34.27 -20.04
CA ALA A 2 17.73 34.61 -19.77
C ALA A 2 16.96 33.27 -19.85
N SER A 3 16.79 32.55 -18.74
CA SER A 3 15.71 32.64 -17.74
C SER A 3 14.33 32.24 -18.27
N TRP A 4 13.77 31.22 -17.63
CA TRP A 4 12.61 30.44 -18.02
C TRP A 4 11.29 31.13 -17.66
N ALA A 5 10.29 31.07 -18.55
CA ALA A 5 8.87 31.07 -18.20
C ALA A 5 8.01 30.70 -19.43
N ALA A 6 7.57 29.44 -19.49
CA ALA A 6 6.43 28.99 -20.30
C ALA A 6 6.03 27.63 -19.71
N GLY A 7 4.78 27.28 -19.46
CA GLY A 7 3.50 27.87 -19.79
C GLY A 7 2.52 26.74 -19.49
N CYS A 8 1.56 27.01 -18.61
CA CYS A 8 0.54 26.05 -18.21
C CYS A 8 -0.47 25.89 -19.35
N MET A 9 -0.55 24.70 -19.96
CA MET A 9 -1.73 24.08 -20.60
C MET A 9 -1.29 23.09 -21.68
N THR A 10 -1.59 21.79 -21.51
CA THR A 10 -2.26 21.01 -22.56
C THR A 10 -2.98 19.82 -21.94
N GLN A 11 -4.23 19.62 -22.36
CA GLN A 11 -5.16 18.58 -21.92
C GLN A 11 -5.11 17.37 -22.88
N ARG A 12 -5.37 16.19 -22.31
CA ARG A 12 -5.79 14.89 -22.91
C ARG A 12 -4.79 14.12 -23.79
N HIS A 13 -4.49 12.90 -23.32
CA HIS A 13 -4.65 11.71 -24.15
C HIS A 13 -5.36 10.63 -23.34
N SER A 14 -6.55 10.23 -23.81
CA SER A 14 -7.21 8.99 -23.43
C SER A 14 -6.57 7.87 -24.25
N GLY A 15 -5.87 6.95 -23.58
CA GLY A 15 -5.32 5.75 -24.19
C GLY A 15 -5.34 4.64 -23.15
N ALA A 16 -6.27 3.70 -23.30
CA ALA A 16 -6.30 2.47 -22.53
C ALA A 16 -4.99 1.71 -22.79
N ASN A 17 -4.11 1.72 -21.81
CA ASN A 17 -2.90 0.93 -21.79
C ASN A 17 -2.58 0.71 -20.32
N SER A 18 -2.26 -0.52 -19.93
CA SER A 18 -1.95 -0.98 -18.57
C SER A 18 -1.21 0.06 -17.73
N GLU A 19 -1.95 1.01 -17.17
CA GLU A 19 -1.41 2.20 -16.54
C GLU A 19 -1.09 1.74 -15.13
N GLY A 20 0.12 1.21 -14.99
CA GLY A 20 0.71 0.97 -13.68
C GLY A 20 0.43 2.20 -12.87
N LEU A 21 -0.28 2.03 -11.74
CA LEU A 21 -0.62 3.08 -10.78
C LEU A 21 0.52 4.09 -10.82
N GLN A 22 0.34 5.29 -11.37
CA GLN A 22 1.36 6.34 -11.26
C GLN A 22 0.95 7.15 -10.05
N PHE A 23 1.88 7.31 -9.10
CA PHE A 23 1.65 8.16 -7.94
C PHE A 23 1.45 9.59 -8.46
N GLY A 24 0.23 10.10 -8.38
CA GLY A 24 -0.04 11.47 -8.77
C GLY A 24 0.67 12.46 -7.82
N PRO A 25 0.94 13.69 -8.28
CA PRO A 25 1.56 14.76 -7.47
C PRO A 25 0.75 15.14 -6.20
N ASN A 26 -0.45 14.59 -6.02
CA ASN A 26 -1.30 14.83 -4.85
C ASN A 26 -1.06 13.84 -3.68
N LEU A 27 -0.19 12.83 -3.83
CA LEU A 27 0.20 11.91 -2.75
C LEU A 27 1.56 12.25 -2.11
N ILE A 28 2.09 13.46 -2.36
CA ILE A 28 3.31 14.02 -1.75
C ILE A 28 3.26 14.02 -0.21
N CYS A 29 2.07 13.93 0.40
CA CYS A 29 1.88 13.73 1.83
C CYS A 29 2.43 12.39 2.38
N CYS A 30 2.73 11.41 1.53
CA CYS A 30 3.17 10.08 1.96
C CYS A 30 4.66 10.09 2.37
N LYS A 31 4.94 9.51 3.55
CA LYS A 31 6.12 9.71 4.41
C LYS A 31 7.52 9.76 3.76
N PRO A 32 7.90 8.95 2.75
CA PRO A 32 9.30 8.90 2.29
C PRO A 32 9.78 10.24 1.70
N ALA A 33 8.94 10.87 0.88
CA ALA A 33 9.30 12.14 0.23
C ALA A 33 9.35 13.32 1.23
N ARG A 34 8.58 13.27 2.32
CA ARG A 34 8.52 14.34 3.32
C ARG A 34 9.58 14.24 4.40
N ALA A 35 9.89 13.03 4.84
CA ALA A 35 11.02 12.78 5.73
C ALA A 35 12.32 13.20 5.03
N ASN A 36 12.49 12.86 3.75
CA ASN A 36 13.62 13.29 2.93
C ASN A 36 13.67 14.81 2.68
N ALA A 37 12.55 15.52 2.88
CA ALA A 37 12.46 16.97 2.76
C ALA A 37 12.58 17.70 4.11
N GLY A 38 12.98 17.02 5.19
CA GLY A 38 13.22 17.64 6.50
C GLY A 38 11.96 18.16 7.22
N MET A 39 10.77 17.73 6.80
CA MET A 39 9.52 18.11 7.46
C MET A 39 9.25 17.16 8.64
N SER A 40 9.13 17.69 9.87
CA SER A 40 8.82 16.87 11.05
C SER A 40 7.46 16.17 10.90
N CYS A 41 7.43 14.88 11.19
CA CYS A 41 6.33 13.98 10.89
C CYS A 41 5.59 13.56 12.17
N ASP A 42 5.10 14.54 12.92
CA ASP A 42 4.59 14.31 14.29
C ASP A 42 3.04 14.21 14.36
N ARG A 43 2.31 13.97 13.26
CA ARG A 43 0.83 14.01 13.30
C ARG A 43 0.06 12.90 12.55
N PRO A 44 -1.08 12.41 13.11
CA PRO A 44 -2.03 11.47 12.49
C PRO A 44 -2.64 11.95 11.15
N THR A 45 -2.61 13.26 10.88
CA THR A 45 -3.29 13.88 9.74
C THR A 45 -2.68 13.54 8.38
N GLN A 46 -1.51 12.88 8.32
CA GLN A 46 -0.84 12.53 7.05
C GLN A 46 -1.13 11.10 6.58
N GLN A 47 -1.62 10.21 7.46
CA GLN A 47 -2.23 8.93 7.07
C GLN A 47 -3.61 9.15 6.39
N CYS A 48 -4.20 10.34 6.55
CA CYS A 48 -5.46 10.71 5.92
C CYS A 48 -5.43 10.61 4.39
N CYS A 49 -4.28 10.85 3.74
CA CYS A 49 -4.16 10.73 2.29
C CYS A 49 -4.30 9.28 1.81
N ALA A 50 -3.59 8.34 2.43
CA ALA A 50 -3.69 6.92 2.11
C ALA A 50 -5.08 6.40 2.46
N TRP A 51 -5.61 6.76 3.63
CA TRP A 51 -6.97 6.42 4.05
C TRP A 51 -8.05 6.96 3.09
N HIS A 52 -8.00 8.23 2.71
CA HIS A 52 -8.92 8.82 1.74
C HIS A 52 -8.80 8.16 0.36
N HIS A 53 -7.58 7.84 -0.08
CA HIS A 53 -7.38 7.13 -1.33
C HIS A 53 -8.02 5.74 -1.28
N ILE A 54 -7.81 4.97 -0.21
CA ILE A 54 -8.43 3.65 0.00
C ILE A 54 -9.96 3.78 -0.08
N ARG A 55 -10.57 4.72 0.64
CA ARG A 55 -12.02 4.97 0.58
C ARG A 55 -12.53 5.33 -0.83
N LEU A 56 -11.75 6.05 -1.63
CA LEU A 56 -12.09 6.38 -3.01
C LEU A 56 -11.95 5.15 -3.94
N VAL A 57 -10.90 4.34 -3.75
CA VAL A 57 -10.66 3.13 -4.55
C VAL A 57 -11.76 2.09 -4.33
N VAL A 58 -12.16 1.86 -3.07
CA VAL A 58 -13.28 0.97 -2.71
C VAL A 58 -14.55 1.30 -3.49
N ARG A 59 -14.87 2.60 -3.62
CA ARG A 59 -16.09 3.06 -4.28
C ARG A 59 -16.13 2.83 -5.80
N HIS A 60 -14.98 2.59 -6.44
CA HIS A 60 -14.90 2.70 -7.90
C HIS A 60 -14.10 1.59 -8.62
N ARG A 61 -13.23 0.83 -7.92
CA ARG A 61 -12.24 -0.03 -8.59
C ARG A 61 -12.06 -1.43 -8.00
N GLY A 62 -12.63 -1.73 -6.83
CA GLY A 62 -12.67 -3.07 -6.24
C GLY A 62 -11.35 -3.56 -5.62
N ASP A 63 -11.43 -4.74 -4.97
CA ASP A 63 -10.41 -5.27 -4.05
C ASP A 63 -9.04 -5.52 -4.69
N ALA A 64 -9.00 -5.91 -5.97
CA ALA A 64 -7.75 -6.16 -6.68
C ALA A 64 -6.85 -4.92 -6.77
N VAL A 65 -7.44 -3.72 -6.80
CA VAL A 65 -6.68 -2.46 -6.81
C VAL A 65 -6.18 -2.10 -5.41
N LEU A 66 -6.92 -2.47 -4.35
CA LEU A 66 -6.49 -2.29 -2.97
C LEU A 66 -5.29 -3.17 -2.63
N VAL A 67 -5.30 -4.42 -3.10
CA VAL A 67 -4.16 -5.35 -2.95
C VAL A 67 -2.91 -4.76 -3.63
N GLN A 68 -3.02 -4.30 -4.88
CA GLN A 68 -1.90 -3.67 -5.58
C GLN A 68 -1.41 -2.39 -4.88
N PHE A 69 -2.34 -1.61 -4.31
CA PHE A 69 -1.98 -0.42 -3.55
C PHE A 69 -1.20 -0.77 -2.28
N ALA A 70 -1.63 -1.80 -1.53
CA ALA A 70 -0.91 -2.31 -0.36
C ALA A 70 0.50 -2.79 -0.73
N GLU A 71 0.62 -3.59 -1.80
CA GLU A 71 1.92 -4.06 -2.32
C GLU A 71 2.85 -2.89 -2.64
N ARG A 72 2.31 -1.82 -3.21
CA ARG A 72 3.10 -0.64 -3.57
C ARG A 72 3.55 0.16 -2.37
N LEU A 73 2.70 0.33 -1.36
CA LEU A 73 3.07 1.00 -0.10
C LEU A 73 4.20 0.25 0.61
N LEU A 74 4.10 -1.08 0.70
CA LEU A 74 5.10 -1.93 1.32
C LEU A 74 6.39 -2.03 0.50
N GLY A 75 6.28 -2.13 -0.82
CA GLY A 75 7.42 -2.41 -1.72
C GLY A 75 8.09 -1.16 -2.26
N ALA A 76 7.36 -0.24 -2.89
CA ALA A 76 7.94 0.93 -3.54
C ALA A 76 8.09 2.12 -2.59
N CYS A 77 7.11 2.32 -1.71
CA CYS A 77 7.16 3.40 -0.72
C CYS A 77 7.88 3.02 0.57
N GLN A 78 8.21 1.74 0.78
CA GLN A 78 8.94 1.27 1.97
C GLN A 78 8.26 1.69 3.29
N TRP A 79 6.92 1.74 3.32
CA TRP A 79 6.18 1.94 4.56
C TRP A 79 6.30 0.69 5.43
N SER A 80 6.31 0.88 6.75
CA SER A 80 6.22 -0.24 7.68
C SER A 80 4.84 -0.90 7.55
N LEU A 81 4.75 -2.19 7.90
CA LEU A 81 3.47 -2.88 7.86
C LEU A 81 2.45 -2.25 8.83
N GLY A 82 2.89 -1.80 10.00
CA GLY A 82 2.04 -1.12 10.97
C GLY A 82 1.44 0.19 10.43
N GLU A 83 2.20 0.93 9.63
CA GLU A 83 1.73 2.17 8.98
C GLU A 83 0.66 1.89 7.92
N VAL A 84 0.88 0.85 7.12
CA VAL A 84 -0.09 0.40 6.11
C VAL A 84 -1.33 -0.17 6.79
N PHE A 85 -1.15 -1.00 7.82
CA PHE A 85 -2.22 -1.58 8.61
C PHE A 85 -3.13 -0.51 9.20
N PHE A 86 -2.58 0.53 9.84
CA PHE A 86 -3.38 1.62 10.37
C PHE A 86 -4.29 2.23 9.31
N SER A 87 -3.75 2.50 8.11
CA SER A 87 -4.47 3.17 7.03
C SER A 87 -5.59 2.29 6.46
N PHE A 88 -5.33 1.00 6.25
CA PHE A 88 -6.31 0.03 5.76
C PHE A 88 -7.38 -0.28 6.82
N ASN A 89 -6.97 -0.44 8.08
CA ASN A 89 -7.90 -0.67 9.20
C ASN A 89 -8.84 0.52 9.41
N ALA A 90 -8.32 1.76 9.38
CA ALA A 90 -9.14 2.96 9.47
C ALA A 90 -10.13 3.10 8.28
N ALA A 91 -9.82 2.49 7.14
CA ALA A 91 -10.71 2.47 5.98
C ALA A 91 -11.74 1.33 6.01
N GLY A 92 -11.58 0.34 6.91
CA GLY A 92 -12.39 -0.88 6.94
C GLY A 92 -11.92 -1.97 5.96
N GLU A 93 -10.72 -1.83 5.39
CA GLU A 93 -10.22 -2.65 4.28
C GLU A 93 -9.04 -3.56 4.67
N SER A 94 -8.91 -3.89 5.96
CA SER A 94 -7.80 -4.70 6.47
C SER A 94 -7.71 -6.08 5.80
N SER A 95 -8.82 -6.65 5.33
CA SER A 95 -8.84 -7.92 4.58
C SER A 95 -8.05 -7.85 3.27
N SER A 96 -8.12 -6.75 2.51
CA SER A 96 -7.32 -6.61 1.28
C SER A 96 -5.83 -6.51 1.57
N LEU A 97 -5.45 -5.89 2.70
CA LEU A 97 -4.06 -5.90 3.15
C LEU A 97 -3.60 -7.30 3.55
N ALA A 98 -4.45 -8.09 4.22
CA ALA A 98 -4.14 -9.47 4.57
C ALA A 98 -3.88 -10.34 3.33
N VAL A 99 -4.64 -10.13 2.25
CA VAL A 99 -4.41 -10.79 0.95
C VAL A 99 -3.03 -10.41 0.37
N ALA A 100 -2.66 -9.12 0.39
CA ALA A 100 -1.35 -8.68 -0.08
C ALA A 100 -0.19 -9.29 0.74
N CYS A 101 -0.35 -9.33 2.06
CA CYS A 101 0.61 -9.99 2.96
C CYS A 101 0.72 -11.49 2.67
N ALA A 102 -0.40 -12.20 2.53
CA ALA A 102 -0.40 -13.63 2.24
C ALA A 102 0.27 -13.93 0.88
N LYS A 103 -0.01 -13.12 -0.16
CA LYS A 103 0.66 -13.25 -1.46
C LYS A 103 2.18 -13.07 -1.35
N ARG A 104 2.63 -12.07 -0.57
CA ARG A 104 4.06 -11.88 -0.29
C ARG A 104 4.64 -13.08 0.46
N TRP A 105 3.95 -13.59 1.47
CA TRP A 105 4.40 -14.77 2.23
C TRP A 105 4.57 -16.00 1.33
N ARG A 106 3.62 -16.26 0.42
CA ARG A 106 3.71 -17.39 -0.54
C ARG A 106 4.85 -17.24 -1.54
N ALA A 107 5.22 -16.00 -1.90
CA ALA A 107 6.35 -15.73 -2.78
C ALA A 107 7.73 -15.95 -2.10
N ILE A 108 7.77 -16.10 -0.77
CA ILE A 108 9.01 -16.35 -0.04
C ILE A 108 9.37 -17.85 -0.12
N PRO A 109 10.54 -18.22 -0.65
CA PRO A 109 10.85 -19.61 -0.98
C PRO A 109 11.14 -20.48 0.24
N THR A 110 11.81 -19.95 1.26
CA THR A 110 12.26 -20.74 2.41
C THR A 110 11.25 -20.70 3.56
N ALA A 111 11.13 -21.80 4.29
CA ALA A 111 10.27 -21.87 5.48
C ALA A 111 10.75 -20.94 6.59
N ALA A 112 12.08 -20.77 6.73
CA ALA A 112 12.67 -19.87 7.72
C ALA A 112 12.32 -18.41 7.45
N ASP A 113 12.44 -17.95 6.20
CA ASP A 113 12.09 -16.58 5.81
C ASP A 113 10.58 -16.33 5.91
N ARG A 114 9.75 -17.35 5.61
CA ARG A 114 8.30 -17.30 5.81
C ARG A 114 7.94 -17.15 7.29
N ALA A 115 8.62 -17.87 8.18
CA ALA A 115 8.43 -17.72 9.62
C ALA A 115 8.89 -16.34 10.12
N ALA A 116 10.01 -15.82 9.63
CA ALA A 116 10.49 -14.49 9.95
C ALA A 116 9.49 -13.40 9.50
N TYR A 117 8.95 -13.51 8.28
CA TYR A 117 7.94 -12.59 7.78
C TYR A 117 6.64 -12.66 8.59
N ARG A 118 6.18 -13.87 8.96
CA ARG A 118 5.02 -14.04 9.84
C ARG A 118 5.25 -13.37 11.22
N ASN A 119 6.44 -13.50 11.80
CA ASN A 119 6.77 -12.84 13.06
C ASN A 119 6.72 -11.32 12.93
N GLN A 120 7.16 -10.77 11.80
CA GLN A 120 6.99 -9.35 11.50
C GLN A 120 5.51 -8.95 11.44
N VAL A 121 4.68 -9.74 10.74
CA VAL A 121 3.22 -9.50 10.68
C VAL A 121 2.61 -9.49 12.08
N SER A 122 2.95 -10.47 12.91
CA SER A 122 2.49 -10.55 14.29
C SER A 122 2.94 -9.38 15.17
N ALA A 123 4.09 -8.76 14.90
CA ALA A 123 4.61 -7.66 15.68
C ALA A 123 3.96 -6.31 15.32
N GLU A 124 3.52 -6.16 14.07
CA GLU A 124 3.02 -4.88 13.53
C GLU A 124 1.49 -4.83 13.37
N THR A 125 0.78 -5.93 13.64
CA THR A 125 -0.68 -6.05 13.46
C THR A 125 -1.34 -6.76 14.64
N PRO A 126 -2.65 -6.55 14.88
CA PRO A 126 -3.35 -7.18 15.99
C PRO A 126 -3.67 -8.66 15.68
N PRO A 127 -3.96 -9.49 16.72
CA PRO A 127 -4.13 -10.94 16.56
C PRO A 127 -5.21 -11.36 15.56
N GLU A 128 -6.26 -10.56 15.41
CA GLU A 128 -7.38 -10.84 14.51
C GLU A 128 -6.94 -10.74 13.05
N PHE A 129 -6.07 -9.77 12.74
CA PHE A 129 -5.45 -9.66 11.42
C PHE A 129 -4.54 -10.85 11.16
N LEU A 130 -3.73 -11.24 12.15
CA LEU A 130 -2.82 -12.39 12.02
C LEU A 130 -3.59 -13.69 11.76
N ALA A 131 -4.73 -13.90 12.42
CA ALA A 131 -5.57 -15.07 12.19
C ALA A 131 -6.09 -15.15 10.75
N VAL A 132 -6.55 -14.02 10.19
CA VAL A 132 -6.99 -13.94 8.78
C VAL A 132 -5.81 -14.20 7.84
N PHE A 133 -4.66 -13.59 8.12
CA PHE A 133 -3.43 -13.80 7.35
C PHE A 133 -2.99 -15.26 7.33
N ASP A 134 -2.99 -15.96 8.48
CA ASP A 134 -2.59 -17.36 8.58
C ASP A 134 -3.52 -18.28 7.75
N VAL A 135 -4.84 -18.06 7.81
CA VAL A 135 -5.80 -18.79 6.98
C VAL A 135 -5.52 -18.55 5.49
N LEU A 136 -5.28 -17.30 5.10
CA LEU A 136 -4.99 -16.96 3.71
C LEU A 136 -3.68 -17.58 3.23
N CYS A 137 -2.62 -17.63 4.06
CA CYS A 137 -1.35 -18.26 3.69
C CYS A 137 -1.54 -19.70 3.22
N GLU A 138 -2.40 -20.47 3.91
CA GLU A 138 -2.66 -21.88 3.63
C GLU A 138 -3.78 -22.12 2.58
N ALA A 139 -4.61 -21.13 2.27
CA ALA A 139 -5.78 -21.29 1.42
C ALA A 139 -5.49 -21.51 -0.09
N GLU A 140 -4.30 -21.15 -0.59
CA GLU A 140 -3.90 -21.42 -1.99
C GLU A 140 -3.18 -22.77 -2.18
N SER A 141 -3.08 -23.57 -1.11
CA SER A 141 -2.34 -24.84 -1.10
C SER A 141 -3.11 -26.05 -1.67
N GLY A 142 -4.23 -25.91 -2.39
CA GLY A 142 -4.91 -27.08 -2.97
C GLY A 142 -5.93 -26.83 -4.08
N PRO A 143 -6.33 -27.91 -4.79
CA PRO A 143 -5.50 -28.83 -5.56
C PRO A 143 -5.18 -28.27 -6.96
N LYS A 144 -4.13 -28.79 -7.62
CA LYS A 144 -3.92 -28.61 -9.07
C LYS A 144 -5.00 -29.30 -9.89
#